data_AF-A0A3B3R4W7-F1
#
_entry.id   AF-A0A3B3R4W7-F1
#
_cell.length_a   1.000
_cell.length_b   1.000
_cell.length_c   1.000
_cell.angle_alpha   90.00
_cell.angle_beta   90.00
_cell.angle_gamma   90.00
#
_symmetry.space_group_name_H-M   'P 1'
#
loop_
_entity.id
_entity.type
_entity.pdbx_description
1 polymer ?
#
loop_
_entity_poly.entity_id
_entity_poly.type
_entity_poly.pdbx_seq_one_letter_code
_entity_poly.pdbx_strand_id
1 'polypeptide(L)'
;MSRRVLYPLYQFGNPQLRIFRPNFFLTLVRPGKEQPPDTVQFRIPMEMTKCDVKNYLEKIYSAPVAAVRTRIQYCTNKKRNHLNQRVKRPDYKAAYVQLAQQQTFQFPDIFPKKDGEPEEGSMEAIQEKFMKDEQQRQKPDPRRGGVPEWFGI
;
A
#
# COMPACT_ATOMS: atom_id res chain seq x y z
N MET A 1 -14.10 -12.96 0.61
CA MET A 1 -14.90 -13.64 -0.41
C MET A 1 -14.01 -14.70 -1.03
N SER A 2 -14.09 -15.95 -0.57
CA SER A 2 -13.30 -17.03 -1.17
C SER A 2 -13.87 -17.34 -2.54
N ARG A 3 -13.08 -17.16 -3.59
CA ARG A 3 -13.49 -17.42 -4.97
C ARG A 3 -13.44 -18.94 -5.16
N ARG A 4 -14.61 -19.60 -5.16
CA ARG A 4 -14.74 -21.06 -5.32
C ARG A 4 -14.29 -21.50 -6.70
N VAL A 5 -13.02 -21.87 -6.83
CA VAL A 5 -12.50 -22.68 -7.95
C VAL A 5 -12.46 -24.12 -7.46
N LEU A 6 -13.11 -25.03 -8.18
CA LEU A 6 -13.03 -26.46 -7.91
C LEU A 6 -11.76 -27.00 -8.58
N TYR A 7 -10.85 -27.55 -7.78
CA TYR A 7 -9.68 -28.24 -8.30
C TYR A 7 -10.05 -29.69 -8.69
N PRO A 8 -9.57 -30.19 -9.85
CA PRO A 8 -9.85 -31.56 -10.25
C PRO A 8 -9.15 -32.53 -9.29
N LEU A 9 -9.83 -33.64 -8.99
CA LEU A 9 -9.26 -34.70 -8.16
C LEU A 9 -8.09 -35.36 -8.88
N TYR A 10 -6.96 -35.48 -8.19
CA TYR A 10 -5.79 -36.20 -8.71
C TYR A 10 -5.88 -37.69 -8.37
N GLN A 11 -5.65 -38.54 -9.37
CA GLN A 11 -5.45 -39.98 -9.24
C GLN A 11 -4.07 -40.34 -9.78
N PHE A 12 -3.50 -41.45 -9.32
CA PHE A 12 -2.19 -41.90 -9.77
C PHE A 12 -2.18 -42.14 -11.28
N GLY A 13 -1.21 -41.56 -12.00
CA GLY A 13 -1.15 -41.59 -13.46
C GLY A 13 -1.83 -40.42 -14.17
N ASN A 14 -2.59 -39.57 -13.45
CA ASN A 14 -3.18 -38.37 -14.04
C ASN A 14 -2.09 -37.36 -14.49
N PRO A 15 -2.39 -36.53 -15.50
CA PRO A 15 -1.50 -35.47 -15.92
C PRO A 15 -1.29 -34.43 -14.82
N GLN A 16 -0.17 -33.72 -14.90
CA GLN A 16 0.16 -32.62 -13.99
C GLN A 16 -0.92 -31.53 -14.02
N LEU A 17 -1.37 -31.09 -12.85
CA LEU A 17 -2.27 -29.95 -12.71
C LEU A 17 -1.59 -28.67 -13.20
N ARG A 18 -2.22 -27.97 -14.15
CA ARG A 18 -1.75 -26.69 -14.71
C ARG A 18 -2.82 -25.62 -14.54
N ILE A 19 -2.39 -24.45 -14.10
CA ILE A 19 -3.25 -23.27 -13.89
C ILE A 19 -2.80 -22.20 -14.88
N PHE A 20 -3.58 -21.94 -15.92
CA PHE A 20 -3.22 -20.97 -16.95
C PHE A 20 -3.55 -19.53 -16.55
N ARG A 21 -4.64 -19.33 -15.79
CA ARG A 21 -5.14 -18.02 -15.38
C ARG A 21 -5.33 -18.00 -13.87
N PRO A 22 -4.24 -17.86 -13.08
CA PRO A 22 -4.33 -17.84 -11.64
C PRO A 22 -5.14 -16.63 -11.17
N ASN A 23 -6.04 -16.85 -10.21
CA ASN A 23 -6.87 -15.80 -9.62
C ASN A 23 -6.29 -15.33 -8.27
N PHE A 24 -4.98 -15.13 -8.24
CA PHE A 24 -4.24 -14.73 -7.04
C PHE A 24 -3.69 -13.33 -7.21
N PHE A 25 -3.81 -12.53 -6.15
CA PHE A 25 -3.26 -11.17 -6.09
C PHE A 25 -2.26 -11.09 -4.95
N LEU A 26 -1.01 -10.80 -5.27
CA LEU A 26 0.02 -10.54 -4.28
C LEU A 26 0.22 -9.04 -4.18
N THR A 27 0.35 -8.55 -2.95
CA THR A 27 0.66 -7.14 -2.69
C THR A 27 1.98 -7.06 -1.97
N LEU A 28 2.93 -6.31 -2.55
CA LEU A 28 4.23 -6.05 -1.95
C LEU A 28 4.04 -4.98 -0.87
N VAL A 29 4.52 -5.25 0.35
CA VAL A 29 4.30 -4.40 1.51
C VAL A 29 5.62 -4.04 2.16
N ARG A 30 5.80 -2.77 2.54
CA ARG A 30 6.96 -2.31 3.29
C ARG A 30 7.03 -3.07 4.63
N PRO A 31 8.18 -3.65 4.98
CA PRO A 31 8.32 -4.36 6.26
C PRO A 31 8.17 -3.38 7.43
N GLY A 32 7.38 -3.76 8.43
CA GLY A 32 7.11 -2.92 9.60
C GLY A 32 8.19 -2.98 10.69
N LYS A 33 9.11 -3.95 10.59
CA LYS A 33 10.31 -4.09 11.40
C LYS A 33 11.49 -4.28 10.47
N GLU A 34 12.69 -4.00 10.95
CA GLU A 34 13.91 -4.30 10.21
C GLU A 34 13.94 -5.79 9.84
N GLN A 35 14.22 -6.05 8.57
CA GLN A 35 14.37 -7.38 8.00
C GLN A 35 15.72 -7.43 7.30
N PRO A 36 16.31 -8.63 7.16
CA PRO A 36 17.46 -8.82 6.31
C PRO A 36 17.21 -8.30 4.87
N PRO A 37 18.24 -7.77 4.19
CA PRO A 37 18.07 -7.13 2.88
C PRO A 37 17.69 -8.10 1.75
N ASP A 38 17.83 -9.41 1.98
CA ASP A 38 17.40 -10.47 1.05
C ASP A 38 15.91 -10.84 1.22
N THR A 39 15.25 -10.31 2.25
CA THR A 39 13.91 -10.73 2.68
C THR A 39 12.85 -9.72 2.28
N VAL A 40 11.93 -10.15 1.41
CA VAL A 40 10.81 -9.35 0.91
C VAL A 40 9.51 -9.80 1.55
N GLN A 41 8.68 -8.83 1.94
CA GLN A 41 7.38 -9.09 2.55
C GLN A 41 6.23 -8.88 1.57
N PHE A 42 5.37 -9.90 1.44
CA PHE A 42 4.15 -9.85 0.66
C PHE A 42 2.92 -10.11 1.52
N ARG A 43 1.77 -9.55 1.13
CA ARG A 43 0.45 -9.98 1.55
C ARG A 43 -0.18 -10.80 0.43
N ILE A 44 -0.65 -11.99 0.79
CA ILE A 44 -1.17 -12.99 -0.13
C ILE A 44 -2.56 -13.46 0.32
N PRO A 45 -3.39 -14.00 -0.59
CA PRO A 45 -4.70 -14.53 -0.22
C PRO A 45 -4.58 -15.78 0.65
N MET A 46 -5.67 -16.10 1.35
CA MET A 46 -5.70 -17.18 2.35
C MET A 46 -5.57 -18.58 1.73
N GLU A 47 -5.95 -18.73 0.46
CA GLU A 47 -5.91 -19.98 -0.28
C GLU A 47 -4.49 -20.32 -0.78
N MET A 48 -3.62 -19.33 -0.94
CA MET A 48 -2.32 -19.50 -1.58
C MET A 48 -1.30 -20.17 -0.65
N THR A 49 -0.58 -21.16 -1.17
CA THR A 49 0.46 -21.90 -0.44
C THR A 49 1.87 -21.35 -0.69
N LYS A 50 2.86 -21.82 0.08
CA LYS A 50 4.27 -21.46 -0.09
C LYS A 50 4.82 -21.85 -1.47
N CYS A 51 4.39 -22.99 -2.01
CA CYS A 51 4.80 -23.48 -3.32
C CYS A 51 4.18 -22.63 -4.44
N ASP A 52 2.92 -22.23 -4.27
CA ASP A 52 2.25 -21.34 -5.22
C ASP A 52 2.95 -19.99 -5.29
N VAL A 53 3.33 -19.41 -4.15
CA VAL A 53 4.06 -18.12 -4.09
C VAL A 53 5.38 -18.23 -4.84
N LYS A 54 6.15 -19.29 -4.59
CA LYS A 54 7.42 -19.54 -5.28
C LYS A 54 7.22 -19.62 -6.79
N ASN A 55 6.32 -20.48 -7.24
CA ASN A 55 6.04 -20.66 -8.68
C ASN A 55 5.50 -19.38 -9.32
N TYR A 56 4.65 -18.63 -8.61
CA TYR A 56 4.08 -17.38 -9.12
C TYR A 56 5.15 -16.32 -9.34
N LEU A 57 6.06 -16.13 -8.38
CA LEU A 57 7.16 -15.17 -8.50
C LEU A 57 8.19 -15.59 -9.54
N GLU A 58 8.55 -16.87 -9.59
CA GLU A 58 9.53 -17.39 -10.57
C GLU A 58 8.99 -17.40 -12.00
N LYS A 59 7.71 -17.72 -12.21
CA LYS A 59 7.15 -17.87 -13.57
C LYS A 59 6.59 -16.58 -14.16
N ILE A 60 6.03 -15.68 -13.34
CA ILE A 60 5.41 -14.43 -13.82
C ILE A 60 6.41 -13.27 -13.77
N TYR A 61 7.18 -13.17 -12.69
CA TYR A 61 8.11 -12.05 -12.47
C TYR A 61 9.58 -12.42 -12.68
N SER A 62 9.89 -13.68 -13.00
CA SER A 62 11.26 -14.17 -13.15
C SER A 62 12.16 -13.90 -11.95
N ALA A 63 11.57 -13.77 -10.75
CA ALA A 63 12.29 -13.47 -9.52
C ALA A 63 12.82 -14.78 -8.89
N PRO A 64 14.13 -14.93 -8.65
CA PRO A 64 14.68 -16.17 -8.12
C PRO A 64 14.43 -16.25 -6.60
N VAL A 65 13.70 -17.27 -6.16
CA VAL A 65 13.27 -17.40 -4.75
C VAL A 65 13.97 -18.59 -4.09
N ALA A 66 14.70 -18.30 -3.00
CA ALA A 66 15.37 -19.33 -2.21
C ALA A 66 14.40 -20.04 -1.28
N ALA A 67 13.72 -19.29 -0.42
CA ALA A 67 12.80 -19.82 0.59
C ALA A 67 11.57 -18.93 0.79
N VAL A 68 10.44 -19.57 1.11
CA VAL A 68 9.18 -18.88 1.42
C VAL A 68 8.66 -19.35 2.76
N ARG A 69 8.42 -18.40 3.67
CA ARG A 69 7.78 -18.64 4.96
C ARG A 69 6.49 -17.85 5.02
N THR A 70 5.39 -18.47 5.41
CA THR A 70 4.09 -17.81 5.49
C THR A 70 3.52 -17.89 6.90
N ARG A 71 2.72 -16.89 7.28
CA ARG A 71 1.94 -16.89 8.51
C ARG A 71 0.58 -16.24 8.27
N ILE A 72 -0.43 -16.70 9.00
CA ILE A 72 -1.75 -16.07 8.98
C ILE A 72 -1.77 -14.97 10.03
N GLN A 73 -2.13 -13.75 9.62
CA GLN A 73 -2.30 -12.62 10.52
C GLN A 73 -3.77 -12.47 10.88
N TYR A 74 -4.08 -12.63 12.17
CA TYR A 74 -5.38 -12.25 12.72
C TYR A 74 -5.43 -10.72 12.92
N CYS A 75 -6.42 -10.09 12.31
CA CYS A 75 -6.72 -8.68 12.41
C CYS A 75 -7.68 -8.37 13.57
N THR A 76 -7.69 -7.14 14.05
CA THR A 76 -8.54 -6.76 15.20
C THR A 76 -10.04 -6.92 14.90
N ASN A 77 -10.78 -7.39 15.91
CA ASN A 77 -12.25 -7.48 15.92
C ASN A 77 -12.85 -6.66 17.08
N LYS A 78 -12.13 -5.63 17.55
CA LYS A 78 -12.53 -4.83 18.71
C LYS A 78 -13.44 -3.66 18.33
N LYS A 79 -13.38 -3.16 17.08
CA LYS A 79 -14.15 -1.99 16.63
C LYS A 79 -15.64 -2.32 16.65
N ARG A 80 -16.46 -1.39 17.15
CA ARG A 80 -17.92 -1.45 17.07
C ARG A 80 -18.47 -0.31 16.20
N ASN A 81 -19.60 -0.54 15.55
CA ASN A 81 -20.33 0.51 14.82
C ASN A 81 -21.27 1.30 15.76
N HIS A 82 -21.97 2.29 15.21
CA HIS A 82 -22.96 3.11 15.94
C HIS A 82 -24.16 2.29 16.47
N LEU A 83 -24.38 1.08 15.95
CA LEU A 83 -25.37 0.11 16.43
C LEU A 83 -24.80 -0.89 17.44
N ASN A 84 -23.60 -0.63 17.98
CA ASN A 84 -22.91 -1.49 18.94
C ASN A 84 -22.56 -2.92 18.42
N GLN A 85 -22.57 -3.14 17.10
CA GLN A 85 -22.18 -4.38 16.44
C GLN A 85 -20.67 -4.42 16.17
N ARG A 86 -20.04 -5.59 16.33
CA ARG A 86 -18.60 -5.76 16.08
C ARG A 86 -18.29 -5.75 14.58
N VAL A 87 -17.28 -4.98 14.19
CA VAL A 87 -16.78 -4.89 12.81
C VAL A 87 -15.39 -5.53 12.74
N LYS A 88 -15.33 -6.72 12.15
CA LYS A 88 -14.09 -7.47 11.95
C LYS A 88 -13.30 -6.88 10.80
N ARG A 89 -12.03 -6.54 11.04
CA ARG A 89 -11.08 -6.26 9.95
C ARG A 89 -10.69 -7.58 9.27
N PRO A 90 -10.61 -7.62 7.94
CA PRO A 90 -10.30 -8.85 7.21
C PRO A 90 -8.91 -9.35 7.58
N ASP A 91 -8.83 -10.65 7.87
CA ASP A 91 -7.56 -11.34 8.10
C ASP A 91 -6.81 -11.51 6.77
N TYR A 92 -5.49 -11.58 6.85
CA TYR A 92 -4.65 -11.77 5.67
C TYR A 92 -3.49 -12.71 5.97
N LYS A 93 -2.93 -13.31 4.92
CA LYS A 93 -1.74 -14.13 5.03
C LYS A 93 -0.52 -13.29 4.63
N ALA A 94 0.51 -13.29 5.47
CA ALA A 94 1.78 -12.65 5.20
C ALA A 94 2.78 -13.71 4.71
N ALA A 95 3.56 -13.36 3.68
CA ALA A 95 4.64 -14.17 3.16
C ALA A 95 5.97 -13.42 3.28
N TYR A 96 6.97 -14.10 3.78
CA TYR A 96 8.37 -13.68 3.84
C TYR A 96 9.12 -14.51 2.80
N VAL A 97 9.62 -13.83 1.79
CA VAL A 97 10.29 -14.44 0.64
C VAL A 97 11.76 -14.04 0.69
N GLN A 98 12.64 -15.03 0.77
CA GLN A 98 14.08 -14.82 0.66
C GLN A 98 14.48 -14.95 -0.80
N LEU A 99 15.08 -13.90 -1.34
CA LEU A 99 15.63 -13.89 -2.69
C LEU A 99 16.85 -14.82 -2.77
N ALA A 100 17.01 -15.50 -3.89
CA ALA A 100 18.22 -16.28 -4.16
C ALA A 100 19.31 -15.39 -4.76
N GLN A 101 20.50 -15.97 -4.99
CA GLN A 101 21.63 -15.32 -5.69
C GLN A 101 22.20 -14.08 -4.98
N GLN A 102 22.03 -13.97 -3.65
CA GLN A 102 22.53 -12.84 -2.85
C GLN A 102 21.99 -11.48 -3.32
N GLN A 103 20.83 -11.46 -3.98
CA GLN A 103 20.16 -10.22 -4.36
C GLN A 103 19.60 -9.51 -3.14
N THR A 104 19.81 -8.20 -3.08
CA THR A 104 19.25 -7.34 -2.04
C THR A 104 18.07 -6.54 -2.58
N PHE A 105 17.02 -6.38 -1.79
CA PHE A 105 15.86 -5.59 -2.14
C PHE A 105 15.57 -4.57 -1.04
N GLN A 106 15.51 -3.30 -1.42
CA GLN A 106 15.02 -2.22 -0.57
C GLN A 106 13.70 -1.71 -1.13
N PHE A 107 12.71 -1.54 -0.24
CA PHE A 107 11.41 -1.04 -0.64
C PHE A 107 11.56 0.43 -1.10
N PRO A 108 11.20 0.78 -2.35
CA PRO A 108 11.43 2.12 -2.88
C PRO A 108 10.55 3.16 -2.17
N ASP A 109 10.97 4.42 -2.22
CA ASP A 109 10.10 5.51 -1.80
C ASP A 109 9.12 5.86 -2.92
N ILE A 110 7.83 5.60 -2.69
CA ILE A 110 6.76 5.80 -3.68
C ILE A 110 6.26 7.25 -3.66
N PHE A 111 6.53 7.97 -2.57
CA PHE A 111 6.09 9.35 -2.38
C PHE A 111 7.29 10.26 -2.11
N PRO A 112 8.18 10.44 -3.11
CA PRO A 112 9.27 11.38 -2.98
C PRO A 112 8.70 12.79 -2.73
N LYS A 113 9.42 13.57 -1.92
CA LYS A 113 9.09 15.00 -1.77
C LYS A 113 9.29 15.66 -3.13
N LYS A 114 8.31 16.46 -3.55
CA LYS A 114 8.45 17.27 -4.76
C LYS A 114 9.38 18.43 -4.42
N ASP A 115 10.56 18.43 -5.00
CA ASP A 115 11.50 19.54 -4.92
C ASP A 115 11.21 20.48 -6.10
N GLY A 116 10.22 21.37 -5.94
CA GLY A 116 9.83 22.34 -6.96
C GLY A 116 8.75 23.31 -6.49
N GLU A 117 8.64 24.46 -7.16
CA GLU A 117 7.49 25.37 -6.98
C GLU A 117 6.20 24.65 -7.40
N PRO A 118 5.08 24.88 -6.69
CA PRO A 118 3.82 24.26 -7.04
C PRO A 118 3.46 24.62 -8.49
N GLU A 119 3.11 23.61 -9.29
CA GLU A 119 2.74 23.81 -10.71
C GLU A 119 1.70 24.93 -10.83
N GLU A 120 1.87 25.83 -11.79
CA GLU A 120 0.98 26.97 -11.98
C GLU A 120 -0.46 26.49 -12.24
N GLY A 121 -1.37 26.79 -11.30
CA GLY A 121 -2.77 26.34 -11.35
C GLY A 121 -3.09 25.12 -10.46
N SER A 122 -2.09 24.53 -9.80
CA SER A 122 -2.30 23.51 -8.77
C SER A 122 -3.02 24.07 -7.54
N MET A 123 -3.69 23.20 -6.78
CA MET A 123 -4.34 23.58 -5.51
C MET A 123 -3.36 24.20 -4.51
N GLU A 124 -2.11 23.75 -4.52
CA GLU A 124 -1.03 24.26 -3.66
C GLU A 124 -0.70 25.72 -4.02
N ALA A 125 -0.54 26.04 -5.31
CA ALA A 125 -0.33 27.41 -5.76
C ALA A 125 -1.52 28.33 -5.44
N ILE A 126 -2.76 27.82 -5.55
CA ILE A 126 -3.97 28.57 -5.19
C ILE A 126 -4.02 28.85 -3.68
N GLN A 127 -3.67 27.85 -2.85
CA GLN A 127 -3.57 28.01 -1.40
C GLN A 127 -2.49 29.03 -1.03
N GLU A 128 -1.32 28.99 -1.66
CA GLU A 128 -0.26 29.96 -1.40
C GLU A 128 -0.68 31.38 -1.77
N LYS A 129 -1.35 31.56 -2.92
CA LYS A 129 -1.91 32.87 -3.31
C LYS A 129 -2.93 33.35 -2.28
N PHE A 130 -3.84 32.47 -1.86
CA PHE A 130 -4.84 32.80 -0.84
C PHE A 130 -4.19 33.21 0.50
N MET A 131 -3.16 32.48 0.95
CA MET A 131 -2.42 32.79 2.17
C MET A 131 -1.69 34.13 2.08
N LYS A 132 -1.08 34.43 0.93
CA LYS A 132 -0.43 35.73 0.68
C LYS A 132 -1.45 36.87 0.70
N ASP A 133 -2.62 36.68 0.10
CA ASP A 133 -3.70 37.66 0.09
C ASP A 133 -4.25 37.91 1.50
N GLU A 134 -4.44 36.87 2.31
CA GLU A 134 -4.85 37.04 3.72
C GLU A 134 -3.80 37.78 4.54
N GLN A 135 -2.52 37.45 4.40
CA GLN A 135 -1.43 38.17 5.08
C GLN A 135 -1.39 39.65 4.71
N GLN A 136 -1.68 40.00 3.46
CA GLN A 136 -1.80 41.40 3.05
C GLN A 136 -3.01 42.09 3.71
N ARG A 137 -4.16 41.40 3.76
CA ARG A 137 -5.40 41.94 4.38
C ARG A 137 -5.30 42.12 5.89
N GLN A 138 -4.47 41.33 6.57
CA GLN A 138 -4.29 41.37 8.02
C GLN A 138 -3.39 42.51 8.53
N LYS A 139 -3.19 43.59 7.76
CA LYS A 139 -2.46 44.79 8.21
C LYS A 139 -3.42 45.92 8.59
N PRO A 140 -4.17 45.86 9.71
CA PRO A 140 -4.93 47.02 10.17
C PRO A 140 -4.00 48.04 10.81
N ASP A 141 -4.13 49.31 10.44
CA ASP A 141 -3.55 50.42 11.20
C ASP A 141 -4.43 50.74 12.42
N PRO A 142 -3.96 50.51 13.67
CA PRO A 142 -4.75 50.79 14.87
C PRO A 142 -5.13 52.28 15.02
N ARG A 143 -4.39 53.19 14.36
CA ARG A 143 -4.59 54.64 14.46
C ARG A 143 -5.74 55.15 13.58
N ARG A 144 -6.22 54.35 12.63
CA ARG A 144 -7.30 54.73 11.69
C ARG A 144 -8.70 54.65 12.28
N GLY A 145 -8.87 54.11 13.50
CA GLY A 145 -10.17 54.11 14.19
C GLY A 145 -11.30 53.40 13.44
N GLY A 146 -10.99 52.45 12.55
CA GLY A 146 -11.97 51.69 11.77
C GLY A 146 -12.32 52.26 10.39
N VAL A 147 -11.67 53.34 9.93
CA VAL A 147 -11.87 53.86 8.56
C VAL A 147 -11.18 52.95 7.53
N PRO A 148 -11.87 52.52 6.45
CA PRO A 148 -11.30 51.61 5.46
C PRO A 148 -10.13 52.24 4.66
N GLU A 149 -9.13 51.42 4.33
CA GLU A 149 -7.93 51.83 3.56
C GLU A 149 -8.15 51.97 2.04
N TRP A 150 -9.34 51.65 1.55
CA TRP A 150 -9.67 51.67 0.13
C TRP A 150 -9.70 53.09 -0.48
N PHE A 151 -10.09 54.11 0.28
CA PHE A 151 -10.17 55.49 -0.20
C PHE A 151 -8.84 56.21 0.04
N GLY A 152 -8.18 56.64 -1.04
CA GLY A 152 -6.89 57.35 -1.02
C GLY A 152 -6.99 58.87 -1.13
N ILE A 153 -8.11 59.47 -0.69
CA ILE A 153 -8.32 60.92 -0.60
C ILE A 153 -7.59 61.48 0.61
#